data_AF-A0A2H1II81-F1
#
_entry.id   AF-A0A2H1II81-F1
#
_cell.length_a   1.000
_cell.length_b   1.000
_cell.length_c   1.000
_cell.angle_alpha   90.00
_cell.angle_beta   90.00
_cell.angle_gamma   90.00
#
_symmetry.space_group_name_H-M   'P 1'
#
loop_
_entity.id
_entity.type
_entity.pdbx_description
1 polymer ?
#
loop_
_entity_poly.entity_id
_entity_poly.type
_entity_poly.pdbx_seq_one_letter_code
_entity_poly.pdbx_strand_id
1 'polypeptide(L)'
;MRAEGEFEQLSLKAPIHEQWTLSANSLIGSTSDGKQWTLYKIPLPGRAISDAYFKLSELEVIEKRLYLQGYFVPHGKDFATWNSIDYSLSLIPENAIGPRTSIRLANGDRPNARELTGERWRDQSKAYFATFGYGGIDLTSVVPGQYELWISGRAGDDVFCRPLRRTLNVSNNSDQNQALLPEVSIIGSCVTRDNFNSSISPYWKSLWRLNDTFYQSSIVSLMSDTVDVPESFVDGLNKHDREVVSRDFSKSFLNELAQTPPDILILDLFADTRFGVIEVGGSWATNNEWKLPNAVGYESLKDNRRVSGSVNEDEFIILFTEGCVKLKEFIAENIPNTRICLNSARNTYIHRGVNTEGGKFSRGEIIRLNKLWDILDDKFVSTFNPVVLDSMPLGIQADSYHQWGPGPVHYEERYYSNFHASLRKQLGMDACFELGH
;
A
#
# COMPACT_ATOMS: atom_id res chain seq x y z
N MET A 1 -37.65 41.40 -16.20
CA MET A 1 -38.61 40.34 -16.56
C MET A 1 -37.93 39.50 -17.63
N ARG A 2 -37.76 38.21 -17.32
CA ARG A 2 -37.22 37.06 -18.08
C ARG A 2 -36.22 37.26 -19.24
N ALA A 3 -35.09 36.59 -19.06
CA ALA A 3 -34.07 36.24 -20.03
C ALA A 3 -34.56 35.19 -21.02
N GLU A 4 -34.03 35.21 -22.24
CA GLU A 4 -33.87 34.06 -23.13
C GLU A 4 -32.74 34.41 -24.12
N GLY A 5 -31.52 34.05 -23.73
CA GLY A 5 -30.39 33.93 -24.65
C GLY A 5 -30.16 32.45 -24.86
N GLU A 6 -30.58 31.93 -26.01
CA GLU A 6 -30.24 30.59 -26.48
C GLU A 6 -28.70 30.49 -26.59
N PHE A 7 -28.10 29.62 -25.78
CA PHE A 7 -26.72 29.22 -25.97
C PHE A 7 -26.71 28.06 -26.97
N GLU A 8 -26.33 28.34 -28.22
CA GLU A 8 -25.91 27.28 -29.15
C GLU A 8 -24.65 26.60 -28.60
N GLN A 9 -24.79 25.33 -28.24
CA GLN A 9 -23.72 24.50 -27.71
C GLN A 9 -22.84 24.03 -28.87
N LEU A 10 -21.73 24.72 -29.10
CA LEU A 10 -20.75 24.37 -30.13
C LEU A 10 -20.14 22.98 -29.85
N SER A 11 -20.45 22.00 -30.70
CA SER A 11 -19.71 20.75 -30.83
C SER A 11 -18.24 21.05 -31.12
N LEU A 12 -17.32 20.53 -30.32
CA LEU A 12 -15.90 20.56 -30.60
C LEU A 12 -15.61 19.64 -31.81
N LYS A 13 -15.63 20.20 -33.02
CA LYS A 13 -15.15 19.49 -34.21
C LYS A 13 -13.62 19.41 -34.15
N ALA A 14 -13.10 18.23 -33.84
CA ALA A 14 -11.68 17.92 -33.96
C ALA A 14 -11.28 17.74 -35.44
N PRO A 15 -9.98 17.88 -35.79
CA PRO A 15 -9.48 17.61 -37.14
C PRO A 15 -9.72 16.15 -37.57
N ILE A 16 -9.75 15.90 -38.89
CA ILE A 16 -10.04 14.57 -39.46
C ILE A 16 -8.82 13.65 -39.32
N HIS A 17 -8.98 12.50 -38.66
CA HIS A 17 -7.93 11.50 -38.48
C HIS A 17 -8.20 10.20 -39.25
N GLU A 18 -7.15 9.56 -39.75
CA GLU A 18 -7.27 8.29 -40.48
C GLU A 18 -7.57 7.10 -39.57
N GLN A 19 -6.93 7.05 -38.39
CA GLN A 19 -7.13 5.99 -37.40
C GLN A 19 -7.02 6.54 -35.97
N TRP A 20 -7.78 5.92 -35.08
CA TRP A 20 -7.78 6.20 -33.65
C TRP A 20 -7.74 4.87 -32.89
N THR A 21 -6.93 4.81 -31.85
CA THR A 21 -6.75 3.63 -31.01
C THR A 21 -7.05 3.97 -29.56
N LEU A 22 -7.80 3.11 -28.88
CA LEU A 22 -8.00 3.20 -27.43
C LEU A 22 -6.74 2.68 -26.72
N SER A 23 -6.10 3.53 -25.92
CA SER A 23 -4.93 3.16 -25.12
C SER A 23 -5.11 3.62 -23.69
N ALA A 24 -5.15 2.65 -22.77
CA ALA A 24 -5.38 2.81 -21.33
C ALA A 24 -6.61 3.66 -21.01
N ASN A 25 -6.44 4.99 -20.93
CA ASN A 25 -7.44 5.97 -20.53
C ASN A 25 -7.66 7.08 -21.57
N SER A 26 -7.18 6.91 -22.81
CA SER A 26 -7.27 7.94 -23.84
C SER A 26 -7.51 7.34 -25.22
N LEU A 27 -8.22 8.08 -26.06
CA LEU A 27 -8.21 7.86 -27.49
C LEU A 27 -6.96 8.56 -28.05
N ILE A 28 -6.19 7.82 -28.84
CA ILE A 28 -4.98 8.31 -29.50
C ILE A 28 -5.21 8.29 -30.99
N GLY A 29 -5.15 9.45 -31.62
CA GLY A 29 -5.24 9.64 -33.06
C GLY A 29 -3.94 10.19 -33.58
N SER A 30 -3.64 9.97 -34.84
CA SER A 30 -2.46 10.56 -35.47
C SER A 30 -2.76 11.07 -36.86
N THR A 31 -2.08 12.13 -37.25
CA THR A 31 -1.99 12.57 -38.65
C THR A 31 -0.53 12.64 -39.06
N SER A 32 -0.26 12.44 -40.35
CA SER A 32 1.06 12.67 -40.93
C SER A 32 0.92 13.25 -42.32
N ASP A 33 1.79 14.21 -42.65
CA ASP A 33 1.95 14.76 -44.00
C ASP A 33 3.20 14.22 -44.71
N GLY A 34 3.81 13.16 -44.16
CA GLY A 34 5.05 12.56 -44.64
C GLY A 34 6.34 13.28 -44.18
N LYS A 35 6.24 14.44 -43.53
CA LYS A 35 7.39 15.17 -42.94
C LYS A 35 7.25 15.36 -41.43
N GLN A 36 6.02 15.43 -40.92
CA GLN A 36 5.71 15.53 -39.51
C GLN A 36 4.65 14.50 -39.12
N TRP A 37 4.70 14.08 -37.85
CA TRP A 37 3.69 13.24 -37.22
C TRP A 37 3.11 14.00 -36.04
N THR A 38 1.80 14.22 -36.05
CA THR A 38 1.10 14.84 -34.93
C THR A 38 0.25 13.78 -34.24
N LEU A 39 0.51 13.60 -32.94
CA LEU A 39 -0.26 12.70 -32.09
C LEU A 39 -1.29 13.50 -31.28
N TYR A 40 -2.54 13.08 -31.36
CA TYR A 40 -3.67 13.68 -30.66
C TYR A 40 -4.12 12.73 -29.58
N LYS A 41 -4.30 13.26 -28.37
CA LYS A 41 -4.71 12.47 -27.21
C LYS A 41 -5.96 13.09 -26.60
N ILE A 42 -7.06 12.35 -26.65
CA ILE A 42 -8.32 12.72 -26.01
C ILE A 42 -8.49 11.86 -24.76
N PRO A 43 -8.46 12.42 -23.53
CA PRO A 43 -8.68 11.65 -22.32
C PRO A 43 -10.12 11.13 -22.24
N LEU A 44 -10.29 9.92 -21.71
CA LEU A 44 -11.57 9.30 -21.44
C LEU A 44 -11.80 9.10 -19.91
N PRO A 45 -12.99 9.46 -19.40
CA PRO A 45 -13.98 10.30 -20.08
C PRO A 45 -13.44 11.72 -20.29
N GLY A 46 -13.89 12.37 -21.37
CA GLY A 46 -13.67 13.78 -21.62
C GLY A 46 -14.73 14.65 -20.91
N ARG A 47 -14.90 15.91 -21.35
CA ARG A 47 -16.03 16.75 -20.89
C ARG A 47 -17.36 16.13 -21.35
N ALA A 48 -18.35 16.09 -20.46
CA ALA A 48 -19.70 15.62 -20.79
C ALA A 48 -20.34 16.53 -21.85
N ILE A 49 -20.86 15.93 -22.92
CA ILE A 49 -21.60 16.64 -23.99
C ILE A 49 -23.07 16.21 -23.88
N SER A 50 -23.98 17.19 -23.88
CA SER A 50 -25.40 16.99 -23.55
C SER A 50 -26.32 16.66 -24.72
N ASP A 51 -25.84 16.65 -25.97
CA ASP A 51 -26.70 16.47 -27.15
C ASP A 51 -26.71 15.02 -27.68
N ALA A 52 -27.28 14.12 -26.88
CA ALA A 52 -27.47 12.72 -27.28
C ALA A 52 -28.64 12.07 -26.53
N TYR A 53 -29.44 11.28 -27.24
CA TYR A 53 -30.39 10.36 -26.62
C TYR A 53 -29.64 9.26 -25.89
N PHE A 54 -29.98 9.04 -24.62
CA PHE A 54 -29.37 7.99 -23.82
C PHE A 54 -30.42 7.20 -23.04
N LYS A 55 -30.34 5.88 -23.16
CA LYS A 55 -31.16 4.96 -22.38
C LYS A 55 -30.36 3.71 -22.05
N LEU A 56 -30.02 3.56 -20.78
CA LEU A 56 -29.48 2.32 -20.24
C LEU A 56 -30.58 1.27 -20.19
N SER A 57 -30.39 0.14 -20.87
CA SER A 57 -31.37 -0.96 -20.90
C SER A 57 -31.05 -2.03 -19.86
N GLU A 58 -29.76 -2.28 -19.64
CA GLU A 58 -29.26 -3.26 -18.68
C GLU A 58 -27.91 -2.79 -18.13
N LEU A 59 -27.73 -2.99 -16.84
CA LEU A 59 -26.49 -2.81 -16.12
C LEU A 59 -26.54 -3.68 -14.87
N GLU A 60 -25.88 -4.82 -14.93
CA GLU A 60 -25.88 -5.80 -13.86
C GLU A 60 -24.54 -6.51 -13.76
N VAL A 61 -24.21 -6.99 -12.57
CA VAL A 61 -23.05 -7.85 -12.33
C VAL A 61 -23.58 -9.22 -11.97
N ILE A 62 -23.18 -10.23 -12.75
CA ILE A 62 -23.49 -11.64 -12.48
C ILE A 62 -22.15 -12.36 -12.33
N GLU A 63 -21.96 -12.98 -11.17
CA GLU A 63 -20.69 -13.60 -10.77
C GLU A 63 -19.51 -12.62 -10.92
N LYS A 64 -18.59 -12.90 -11.84
CA LYS A 64 -17.38 -12.11 -12.13
C LYS A 64 -17.53 -11.20 -13.35
N ARG A 65 -18.73 -11.07 -13.92
CA ARG A 65 -18.96 -10.39 -15.19
C ARG A 65 -19.92 -9.22 -15.07
N LEU A 66 -19.53 -8.08 -15.65
CA LEU A 66 -20.38 -6.91 -15.80
C LEU A 66 -21.10 -6.95 -17.15
N TYR A 67 -22.43 -6.98 -17.11
CA TYR A 67 -23.30 -6.89 -18.27
C TYR A 67 -23.82 -5.46 -18.39
N LEU A 68 -23.79 -4.94 -19.61
CA LEU A 68 -24.11 -3.55 -19.92
C LEU A 68 -24.64 -3.48 -21.35
N GLN A 69 -25.80 -2.86 -21.54
CA GLN A 69 -26.30 -2.48 -22.86
C GLN A 69 -27.30 -1.33 -22.82
N GLY A 70 -27.42 -0.62 -23.94
CA GLY A 70 -28.32 0.52 -24.05
C GLY A 70 -28.15 1.34 -25.31
N TYR A 71 -28.96 2.39 -25.41
CA TYR A 71 -28.88 3.38 -26.47
C TYR A 71 -28.01 4.54 -26.03
N PHE A 72 -27.05 4.93 -26.86
CA PHE A 72 -26.33 6.19 -26.71
C PHE A 72 -26.18 6.82 -28.09
N VAL A 73 -27.20 7.56 -28.51
CA VAL A 73 -27.36 8.04 -29.88
C VAL A 73 -27.11 9.55 -29.92
N PRO A 74 -25.94 10.01 -30.41
CA PRO A 74 -25.74 11.42 -30.71
C PRO A 74 -26.74 11.91 -31.75
N HIS A 75 -27.34 13.07 -31.51
CA HIS A 75 -28.32 13.64 -32.45
C HIS A 75 -27.66 14.11 -33.75
N GLY A 76 -28.44 14.17 -34.83
CA GLY A 76 -28.01 14.78 -36.09
C GLY A 76 -27.09 13.92 -36.96
N LYS A 77 -26.90 12.64 -36.63
CA LYS A 77 -25.98 11.73 -37.34
C LYS A 77 -26.61 10.39 -37.71
N ASP A 78 -26.10 9.81 -38.80
CA ASP A 78 -26.41 8.45 -39.22
C ASP A 78 -25.37 7.47 -38.67
N PHE A 79 -25.87 6.35 -38.16
CA PHE A 79 -25.13 5.21 -37.63
C PHE A 79 -25.58 3.91 -38.32
N ALA A 80 -25.45 3.87 -39.64
CA ALA A 80 -25.92 2.76 -40.48
C ALA A 80 -24.94 1.56 -40.50
N THR A 81 -23.66 1.78 -40.23
CA THR A 81 -22.59 0.78 -40.34
C THR A 81 -21.99 0.45 -38.98
N TRP A 82 -21.39 -0.74 -38.82
CA TRP A 82 -20.83 -1.18 -37.53
C TRP A 82 -19.67 -0.33 -37.01
N ASN A 83 -19.04 0.47 -37.88
CA ASN A 83 -17.94 1.37 -37.56
C ASN A 83 -18.37 2.85 -37.50
N SER A 84 -19.66 3.15 -37.62
CA SER A 84 -20.15 4.54 -37.58
C SER A 84 -20.03 5.18 -36.19
N ILE A 85 -19.98 4.35 -35.15
CA ILE A 85 -19.75 4.76 -33.77
C ILE A 85 -19.03 3.65 -32.99
N ASP A 86 -17.97 3.99 -32.26
CA ASP A 86 -17.24 3.08 -31.37
C ASP A 86 -17.57 3.39 -29.91
N TYR A 87 -17.92 2.36 -29.12
CA TYR A 87 -18.21 2.53 -27.71
C TYR A 87 -17.12 1.99 -26.79
N SER A 88 -16.95 2.64 -25.64
CA SER A 88 -16.11 2.17 -24.55
C SER A 88 -16.74 2.47 -23.19
N LEU A 89 -16.48 1.58 -22.24
CA LEU A 89 -16.78 1.75 -20.82
C LEU A 89 -15.50 2.13 -20.09
N SER A 90 -15.52 3.22 -19.33
CA SER A 90 -14.44 3.65 -18.45
C SER A 90 -14.79 3.40 -16.99
N LEU A 91 -13.86 2.75 -16.28
CA LEU A 91 -13.83 2.57 -14.82
C LEU A 91 -12.94 3.67 -14.24
N ILE A 92 -13.52 4.59 -13.47
CA ILE A 92 -12.80 5.75 -12.90
C ILE A 92 -12.77 5.63 -11.38
N PRO A 93 -11.59 5.51 -10.76
CA PRO A 93 -11.51 5.43 -9.31
C PRO A 93 -11.91 6.76 -8.66
N GLU A 94 -12.77 6.71 -7.63
CA GLU A 94 -13.23 7.90 -6.91
C GLU A 94 -12.09 8.64 -6.19
N ASN A 95 -11.06 7.90 -5.74
CA ASN A 95 -9.95 8.44 -4.94
C ASN A 95 -8.77 8.99 -5.77
N ALA A 96 -8.92 9.17 -7.10
CA ALA A 96 -7.97 9.81 -8.03
C ALA A 96 -6.54 9.21 -8.15
N ILE A 97 -6.15 8.24 -7.32
CA ILE A 97 -4.79 7.66 -7.26
C ILE A 97 -4.67 6.33 -8.04
N GLY A 98 -5.80 5.69 -8.40
CA GLY A 98 -5.82 4.38 -9.09
C GLY A 98 -5.70 4.45 -10.62
N PRO A 99 -5.33 3.33 -11.29
CA PRO A 99 -5.33 3.26 -12.75
C PRO A 99 -6.76 3.35 -13.29
N ARG A 100 -6.97 4.21 -14.29
CA ARG A 100 -8.22 4.23 -15.07
C ARG A 100 -8.17 3.11 -16.11
N THR A 101 -9.29 2.40 -16.27
CA THR A 101 -9.40 1.32 -17.25
C THR A 101 -10.52 1.63 -18.22
N SER A 102 -10.21 1.65 -19.52
CA SER A 102 -11.22 1.75 -20.58
C SER A 102 -11.32 0.44 -21.36
N ILE A 103 -12.55 -0.02 -21.56
CA ILE A 103 -12.87 -1.33 -22.13
C ILE A 103 -13.76 -1.10 -23.36
N ARG A 104 -13.41 -1.71 -24.49
CA ARG A 104 -14.19 -1.58 -25.73
C ARG A 104 -15.51 -2.34 -25.60
N LEU A 105 -16.57 -1.75 -26.14
CA LEU A 105 -17.90 -2.36 -26.25
C LEU A 105 -18.23 -2.67 -27.72
N ALA A 106 -19.23 -3.52 -27.92
CA ALA A 106 -19.77 -3.84 -29.24
C ALA A 106 -20.98 -2.97 -29.55
N ASN A 107 -21.26 -2.85 -30.85
CA ASN A 107 -22.48 -2.24 -31.35
C ASN A 107 -23.57 -3.31 -31.50
N GLY A 108 -24.83 -2.92 -31.30
CA GLY A 108 -26.00 -3.74 -31.57
C GLY A 108 -26.85 -3.15 -32.70
N ASP A 109 -27.60 -4.01 -33.39
CA ASP A 109 -28.57 -3.59 -34.40
C ASP A 109 -29.96 -3.38 -33.77
N ARG A 110 -30.42 -2.14 -33.75
CA ARG A 110 -31.70 -1.69 -33.18
C ARG A 110 -32.36 -0.67 -34.12
N PRO A 111 -33.13 -1.12 -35.12
CA PRO A 111 -33.77 -0.24 -36.11
C PRO A 111 -34.66 0.84 -35.49
N ASN A 112 -35.16 0.61 -34.27
CA ASN A 112 -36.04 1.53 -33.57
C ASN A 112 -35.34 2.76 -32.95
N ALA A 113 -34.00 2.85 -33.00
CA ALA A 113 -33.25 3.97 -32.43
C ALA A 113 -33.73 5.33 -32.96
N ARG A 114 -34.03 5.41 -34.26
CA ARG A 114 -34.56 6.63 -34.94
C ARG A 114 -35.93 7.09 -34.44
N GLU A 115 -36.75 6.16 -33.94
CA GLU A 115 -38.04 6.51 -33.36
C GLU A 115 -37.87 7.04 -31.93
N LEU A 116 -36.89 6.52 -31.18
CA LEU A 116 -36.56 6.95 -29.82
C LEU A 116 -35.93 8.34 -29.77
N THR A 117 -35.15 8.70 -30.78
CA THR A 117 -34.52 10.03 -30.91
C THR A 117 -35.45 11.07 -31.54
N GLY A 118 -36.53 10.63 -32.19
CA GLY A 118 -37.41 11.47 -32.99
C GLY A 118 -36.89 11.75 -34.42
N GLU A 119 -35.71 11.28 -34.78
CA GLU A 119 -35.06 11.51 -36.09
C GLU A 119 -35.38 10.41 -37.11
N ARG A 120 -36.68 10.24 -37.43
CA ARG A 120 -37.19 9.11 -38.22
C ARG A 120 -36.58 8.93 -39.62
N TRP A 121 -35.97 9.97 -40.18
CA TRP A 121 -35.32 9.96 -41.49
C TRP A 121 -33.85 9.49 -41.46
N ARG A 122 -33.28 9.27 -40.28
CA ARG A 122 -31.91 8.78 -40.10
C ARG A 122 -31.86 7.29 -39.86
N ASP A 123 -30.77 6.66 -40.31
CA ASP A 123 -30.46 5.30 -39.91
C ASP A 123 -29.54 5.34 -38.69
N GLN A 124 -30.12 5.19 -37.50
CA GLN A 124 -29.39 5.15 -36.23
C GLN A 124 -29.28 3.73 -35.68
N SER A 125 -29.49 2.72 -36.53
CA SER A 125 -29.69 1.34 -36.11
C SER A 125 -28.49 0.74 -35.37
N LYS A 126 -27.27 1.21 -35.63
CA LYS A 126 -26.04 0.71 -34.97
C LYS A 126 -25.62 1.51 -33.74
N ALA A 127 -26.42 2.50 -33.31
CA ALA A 127 -26.15 3.33 -32.14
C ALA A 127 -26.67 2.71 -30.82
N TYR A 128 -26.48 1.40 -30.68
CA TYR A 128 -26.76 0.64 -29.47
C TYR A 128 -25.45 0.05 -28.97
N PHE A 129 -25.09 0.26 -27.71
CA PHE A 129 -23.89 -0.33 -27.11
C PHE A 129 -24.28 -1.61 -26.35
N ALA A 130 -23.39 -2.60 -26.36
CA ALA A 130 -23.49 -3.80 -25.55
C ALA A 130 -22.11 -4.36 -25.22
N THR A 131 -22.03 -5.20 -24.19
CA THR A 131 -20.85 -6.06 -23.99
C THR A 131 -20.67 -6.99 -25.19
N PHE A 132 -19.42 -7.36 -25.51
CA PHE A 132 -19.13 -8.19 -26.68
C PHE A 132 -19.91 -9.50 -26.66
N GLY A 133 -20.69 -9.75 -27.72
CA GLY A 133 -21.54 -10.93 -27.84
C GLY A 133 -22.59 -11.07 -26.72
N TYR A 134 -22.92 -9.99 -26.01
CA TYR A 134 -23.73 -10.01 -24.77
C TYR A 134 -23.13 -10.88 -23.67
N GLY A 135 -21.83 -11.18 -23.74
CA GLY A 135 -21.16 -12.13 -22.86
C GLY A 135 -20.70 -11.55 -21.52
N GLY A 136 -20.89 -10.25 -21.28
CA GLY A 136 -20.34 -9.55 -20.11
C GLY A 136 -18.84 -9.27 -20.21
N ILE A 137 -18.36 -8.36 -19.37
CA ILE A 137 -16.95 -7.99 -19.21
C ILE A 137 -16.41 -8.73 -18.00
N ASP A 138 -15.34 -9.53 -18.16
CA ASP A 138 -14.67 -10.18 -17.02
C ASP A 138 -13.98 -9.12 -16.15
N LEU A 139 -14.38 -9.05 -14.87
CA LEU A 139 -13.87 -8.08 -13.91
C LEU A 139 -12.69 -8.61 -13.09
N THR A 140 -12.25 -9.85 -13.30
CA THR A 140 -11.19 -10.49 -12.48
C THR A 140 -9.84 -9.75 -12.50
N SER A 141 -9.54 -9.02 -13.58
CA SER A 141 -8.32 -8.21 -13.69
C SER A 141 -8.48 -6.77 -13.19
N VAL A 142 -9.67 -6.37 -12.74
CA VAL A 142 -9.91 -5.03 -12.21
C VAL A 142 -9.41 -5.00 -10.76
N VAL A 143 -8.51 -4.06 -10.46
CA VAL A 143 -7.94 -3.94 -9.11
C VAL A 143 -9.01 -3.50 -8.10
N PRO A 144 -8.89 -3.88 -6.82
CA PRO A 144 -9.86 -3.46 -5.80
C PRO A 144 -9.96 -1.94 -5.68
N GLY A 145 -11.19 -1.44 -5.48
CA GLY A 145 -11.51 -0.03 -5.36
C GLY A 145 -12.97 0.29 -5.68
N GLN A 146 -13.31 1.55 -5.46
CA GLN A 146 -14.61 2.13 -5.79
C GLN A 146 -14.51 2.92 -7.09
N TYR A 147 -15.33 2.58 -8.08
CA TYR A 147 -15.26 3.11 -9.44
C TYR A 147 -16.57 3.75 -9.89
N GLU A 148 -16.50 4.97 -10.40
CA GLU A 148 -17.56 5.52 -11.23
C GLU A 148 -17.52 4.93 -12.63
N LEU A 149 -18.70 4.58 -13.16
CA LEU A 149 -18.84 4.06 -14.50
C LEU A 149 -19.21 5.16 -15.50
N TRP A 150 -18.43 5.26 -16.57
CA TRP A 150 -18.67 6.21 -17.65
C TRP A 150 -18.73 5.49 -18.99
N ILE A 151 -19.65 5.90 -19.84
CA ILE A 151 -19.70 5.42 -21.22
C ILE A 151 -19.28 6.53 -22.17
N SER A 152 -18.46 6.15 -23.15
CA SER A 152 -17.99 7.03 -24.20
C SER A 152 -18.32 6.44 -25.57
N GLY A 153 -18.92 7.24 -26.44
CA GLY A 153 -19.17 6.91 -27.85
C GLY A 153 -18.36 7.84 -28.75
N ARG A 154 -17.69 7.30 -29.77
CA ARG A 154 -16.92 8.09 -30.76
C ARG A 154 -17.49 7.90 -32.16
N ALA A 155 -17.81 8.99 -32.84
CA ALA A 155 -18.32 8.98 -34.19
C ALA A 155 -17.50 9.93 -35.07
N GLY A 156 -16.59 9.37 -35.87
CA GLY A 156 -15.55 10.16 -36.54
C GLY A 156 -14.58 10.72 -35.50
N ASP A 157 -14.46 12.04 -35.43
CA ASP A 157 -13.58 12.72 -34.46
C ASP A 157 -14.36 13.30 -33.26
N ASP A 158 -15.69 13.17 -33.27
CA ASP A 158 -16.52 13.59 -32.15
C ASP A 158 -16.58 12.49 -31.08
N VAL A 159 -16.40 12.90 -29.82
CA VAL A 159 -16.42 12.02 -28.65
C VAL A 159 -17.50 12.49 -27.67
N PHE A 160 -18.44 11.60 -27.36
CA PHE A 160 -19.56 11.83 -26.45
C PHE A 160 -19.33 11.02 -25.18
N CYS A 161 -19.47 11.62 -24.01
CA CYS A 161 -19.25 10.94 -22.72
C CYS A 161 -20.45 11.16 -21.79
N ARG A 162 -20.85 10.12 -21.04
CA ARG A 162 -21.93 10.22 -20.05
C ARG A 162 -21.65 9.33 -18.83
N PRO A 163 -21.81 9.83 -17.59
CA PRO A 163 -21.75 9.00 -16.40
C PRO A 163 -23.00 8.11 -16.33
N LEU A 164 -22.83 6.84 -15.94
CA LEU A 164 -23.94 5.92 -15.72
C LEU A 164 -24.64 6.16 -14.37
N ARG A 165 -24.09 7.01 -13.50
CA ARG A 165 -24.58 7.30 -12.14
C ARG A 165 -24.79 6.02 -11.33
N ARG A 166 -23.79 5.14 -11.44
CA ARG A 166 -23.63 3.90 -10.69
C ARG A 166 -22.17 3.76 -10.32
N THR A 167 -21.95 3.14 -9.19
CA THR A 167 -20.62 2.87 -8.66
C THR A 167 -20.40 1.37 -8.66
N LEU A 168 -19.28 0.94 -9.21
CA LEU A 168 -18.80 -0.43 -9.10
C LEU A 168 -17.81 -0.50 -7.95
N ASN A 169 -18.15 -1.28 -6.94
CA ASN A 169 -17.23 -1.61 -5.85
C ASN A 169 -16.59 -2.96 -6.18
N VAL A 170 -15.30 -2.94 -6.50
CA VAL A 170 -14.51 -4.15 -6.62
C VAL A 170 -13.80 -4.31 -5.28
N SER A 171 -14.29 -5.22 -4.46
CA SER A 171 -13.59 -5.64 -3.25
C SER A 171 -13.00 -7.01 -3.50
N ASN A 172 -11.80 -7.25 -3.02
CA ASN A 172 -11.46 -8.63 -2.70
C ASN A 172 -12.39 -9.06 -1.55
N ASN A 173 -12.65 -10.36 -1.38
CA ASN A 173 -13.38 -10.90 -0.22
C ASN A 173 -12.80 -10.46 1.16
N SER A 174 -11.70 -9.70 1.15
CA SER A 174 -11.08 -9.01 2.28
C SER A 174 -11.92 -7.91 2.92
N ASP A 175 -12.93 -7.30 2.29
CA ASP A 175 -13.58 -6.12 2.90
C ASP A 175 -14.64 -6.48 3.95
N GLN A 176 -15.25 -7.68 3.88
CA GLN A 176 -15.95 -8.26 5.04
C GLN A 176 -14.97 -8.97 6.00
N ASN A 177 -13.79 -9.36 5.53
CA ASN A 177 -12.74 -10.03 6.33
C ASN A 177 -11.77 -9.06 7.02
N GLN A 178 -11.81 -7.75 6.77
CA GLN A 178 -10.93 -6.79 7.47
C GLN A 178 -11.25 -6.75 8.97
N ALA A 179 -12.50 -7.05 9.35
CA ALA A 179 -12.89 -7.26 10.75
C ALA A 179 -12.36 -8.58 11.35
N LEU A 180 -11.78 -9.48 10.55
CA LEU A 180 -11.29 -10.82 10.94
C LEU A 180 -9.77 -11.00 10.73
N LEU A 181 -9.07 -10.04 10.11
CA LEU A 181 -7.60 -10.11 9.98
C LEU A 181 -6.96 -9.94 11.35
N PRO A 182 -5.96 -10.77 11.70
CA PRO A 182 -5.25 -10.63 12.97
C PRO A 182 -4.61 -9.25 13.11
N GLU A 183 -4.81 -8.65 14.28
CA GLU A 183 -4.14 -7.41 14.69
C GLU A 183 -2.71 -7.68 15.14
N VAL A 184 -1.79 -6.89 14.60
CA VAL A 184 -0.36 -7.00 14.87
C VAL A 184 0.17 -5.66 15.39
N SER A 185 0.81 -5.67 16.55
CA SER A 185 1.66 -4.57 17.01
C SER A 185 3.13 -5.01 17.01
N ILE A 186 4.06 -4.05 16.96
CA ILE A 186 5.49 -4.33 16.83
C ILE A 186 6.29 -3.56 17.88
N ILE A 187 7.22 -4.22 18.58
CA ILE A 187 8.35 -3.59 19.28
C ILE A 187 9.60 -3.98 18.52
N GLY A 188 10.19 -3.05 17.77
CA GLY A 188 11.30 -3.47 16.91
C GLY A 188 11.76 -2.42 15.93
N SER A 189 12.33 -2.86 14.83
CA SER A 189 13.04 -2.02 13.88
C SER A 189 12.53 -2.20 12.45
N CYS A 190 13.29 -1.72 11.46
CA CYS A 190 13.00 -1.96 10.05
C CYS A 190 12.94 -3.46 9.73
N VAL A 191 13.68 -4.27 10.49
CA VAL A 191 13.74 -5.73 10.36
C VAL A 191 12.36 -6.38 10.43
N THR A 192 11.52 -5.97 11.39
CA THR A 192 10.13 -6.44 11.46
C THR A 192 9.17 -5.51 10.73
N ARG A 193 9.28 -4.19 10.94
CA ARG A 193 8.31 -3.22 10.42
C ARG A 193 8.21 -3.21 8.90
N ASP A 194 9.30 -3.44 8.18
CA ASP A 194 9.29 -3.38 6.72
C ASP A 194 8.52 -4.54 6.07
N ASN A 195 8.29 -5.64 6.80
CA ASN A 195 7.34 -6.68 6.39
C ASN A 195 5.90 -6.14 6.29
N PHE A 196 5.60 -5.02 6.96
CA PHE A 196 4.32 -4.32 6.92
C PHE A 196 4.42 -2.99 6.16
N ASN A 197 5.37 -2.89 5.22
CA ASN A 197 5.48 -1.76 4.30
C ASN A 197 5.08 -2.19 2.89
N SER A 198 4.05 -1.57 2.30
CA SER A 198 3.54 -1.95 0.97
C SER A 198 4.51 -1.71 -0.18
N SER A 199 5.57 -0.90 -0.01
CA SER A 199 6.63 -0.78 -1.02
C SER A 199 7.62 -1.95 -1.02
N ILE A 200 7.71 -2.70 0.09
CA ILE A 200 8.61 -3.84 0.27
C ILE A 200 7.83 -5.17 0.21
N SER A 201 6.72 -5.24 0.94
CA SER A 201 5.81 -6.40 1.02
C SER A 201 4.42 -5.99 0.49
N PRO A 202 4.19 -5.98 -0.82
CA PRO A 202 2.98 -5.38 -1.41
C PRO A 202 1.67 -6.03 -0.96
N TYR A 203 1.70 -7.28 -0.50
CA TYR A 203 0.51 -8.07 -0.16
C TYR A 203 0.25 -8.21 1.35
N TRP A 204 1.04 -7.60 2.24
CA TRP A 204 0.86 -7.82 3.69
C TRP A 204 -0.54 -7.43 4.21
N LYS A 205 -1.18 -6.42 3.61
CA LYS A 205 -2.52 -5.93 4.01
C LYS A 205 -3.65 -6.91 3.75
N SER A 206 -3.44 -7.93 2.93
CA SER A 206 -4.41 -9.03 2.77
C SER A 206 -4.29 -10.08 3.86
N LEU A 207 -3.24 -10.01 4.69
CA LEU A 207 -2.91 -11.00 5.71
C LEU A 207 -3.06 -10.45 7.14
N TRP A 208 -2.79 -9.16 7.36
CA TRP A 208 -2.67 -8.58 8.70
C TRP A 208 -3.25 -7.17 8.79
N ARG A 209 -3.70 -6.78 9.99
CA ARG A 209 -3.92 -5.37 10.37
C ARG A 209 -2.77 -4.92 11.26
N LEU A 210 -2.00 -3.93 10.82
CA LEU A 210 -0.94 -3.34 11.63
C LEU A 210 -1.54 -2.25 12.53
N ASN A 211 -1.41 -2.41 13.84
CA ASN A 211 -1.72 -1.42 14.86
C ASN A 211 -0.46 -0.55 15.11
N ASP A 212 -0.25 -0.12 16.35
CA ASP A 212 0.86 0.73 16.73
C ASP A 212 2.21 0.00 16.77
N THR A 213 3.27 0.78 16.64
CA THR A 213 4.65 0.27 16.73
C THR A 213 5.48 1.08 17.72
N PHE A 214 6.38 0.40 18.43
CA PHE A 214 7.45 1.00 19.21
C PHE A 214 8.76 0.82 18.43
N TYR A 215 9.09 1.83 17.64
CA TYR A 215 10.07 1.71 16.57
C TYR A 215 11.47 2.17 16.99
N GLN A 216 12.46 1.31 16.81
CA GLN A 216 13.88 1.54 17.05
C GLN A 216 14.20 2.04 18.47
N SER A 217 13.53 1.43 19.43
CA SER A 217 13.68 1.68 20.87
C SER A 217 13.92 0.38 21.63
N SER A 218 14.70 0.46 22.70
CA SER A 218 15.11 -0.65 23.57
C SER A 218 13.99 -1.05 24.53
N ILE A 219 13.91 -2.34 24.88
CA ILE A 219 13.02 -2.84 25.94
C ILE A 219 13.36 -2.23 27.30
N VAL A 220 14.66 -1.97 27.55
CA VAL A 220 15.11 -1.29 28.78
C VAL A 220 14.47 0.09 28.89
N SER A 221 14.49 0.86 27.79
CA SER A 221 13.82 2.15 27.71
C SER A 221 12.31 2.00 27.91
N LEU A 222 11.66 1.08 27.17
CA LEU A 222 10.20 0.89 27.23
C LEU A 222 9.69 0.63 28.65
N MET A 223 10.42 -0.16 29.43
CA MET A 223 10.02 -0.57 30.79
C MET A 223 10.65 0.27 31.91
N SER A 224 11.20 1.43 31.56
CA SER A 224 11.66 2.44 32.53
C SER A 224 10.62 3.55 32.68
N ASP A 225 10.77 4.37 33.72
CA ASP A 225 9.88 5.50 33.97
C ASP A 225 9.90 6.50 32.80
N THR A 226 8.83 7.27 32.64
CA THR A 226 8.77 8.33 31.63
C THR A 226 9.89 9.35 31.83
N VAL A 227 10.48 9.80 30.74
CA VAL A 227 11.53 10.80 30.75
C VAL A 227 10.88 12.18 30.54
N ASP A 228 10.98 13.05 31.54
CA ASP A 228 10.49 14.43 31.45
C ASP A 228 11.58 15.34 30.89
N VAL A 229 11.33 15.89 29.70
CA VAL A 229 12.18 16.88 29.05
C VAL A 229 11.32 18.03 28.53
N PRO A 230 11.88 19.25 28.42
CA PRO A 230 11.19 20.35 27.75
C PRO A 230 10.77 19.95 26.33
N GLU A 231 9.63 20.44 25.85
CA GLU A 231 9.15 20.17 24.48
C GLU A 231 10.19 20.59 23.41
N SER A 232 10.98 21.63 23.70
CA SER A 232 12.07 22.09 22.84
C SER A 232 13.26 21.13 22.75
N PHE A 233 13.30 20.07 23.57
CA PHE A 233 14.38 19.07 23.53
C PHE A 233 14.46 18.43 22.14
N VAL A 234 13.31 18.04 21.58
CA VAL A 234 13.19 17.35 20.29
C VAL A 234 13.17 18.30 19.08
N ASP A 235 13.46 19.59 19.28
CA ASP A 235 13.68 20.52 18.19
C ASP A 235 14.90 20.11 17.35
N GLY A 236 14.92 20.45 16.07
CA GLY A 236 15.94 20.00 15.10
C GLY A 236 15.66 18.63 14.49
N LEU A 237 14.84 17.78 15.12
CA LEU A 237 14.41 16.51 14.54
C LEU A 237 13.37 16.71 13.42
N ASN A 238 13.45 15.88 12.37
CA ASN A 238 12.36 15.76 11.41
C ASN A 238 11.12 15.13 12.08
N LYS A 239 9.98 15.18 11.38
CA LYS A 239 8.70 14.68 11.92
C LYS A 239 8.79 13.23 12.43
N HIS A 240 9.38 12.33 11.64
CA HIS A 240 9.48 10.92 12.01
C HIS A 240 10.38 10.71 13.23
N ASP A 241 11.55 11.34 13.25
CA ASP A 241 12.50 11.18 14.35
C ASP A 241 11.96 11.80 15.64
N ARG A 242 11.24 12.93 15.54
CA ARG A 242 10.52 13.55 16.66
C ARG A 242 9.51 12.58 17.24
N GLU A 243 8.69 11.94 16.41
CA GLU A 243 7.69 10.95 16.87
C GLU A 243 8.37 9.79 17.60
N VAL A 244 9.45 9.24 17.04
CA VAL A 244 10.18 8.12 17.65
C VAL A 244 10.80 8.50 18.99
N VAL A 245 11.52 9.62 19.07
CA VAL A 245 12.18 10.07 20.31
C VAL A 245 11.15 10.44 21.38
N SER A 246 10.10 11.18 21.00
CA SER A 246 9.07 11.60 21.96
C SER A 246 8.32 10.40 22.53
N ARG A 247 8.05 9.39 21.70
CA ARG A 247 7.41 8.14 22.10
C ARG A 247 8.31 7.27 22.97
N ASP A 248 9.62 7.25 22.69
CA ASP A 248 10.61 6.61 23.55
C ASP A 248 10.68 7.28 24.92
N PHE A 249 10.52 8.61 25.02
CA PHE A 249 10.54 9.30 26.31
C PHE A 249 9.24 9.13 27.09
N SER A 250 8.09 9.26 26.42
CA SER A 250 6.77 9.19 27.05
C SER A 250 6.29 7.77 27.38
N LYS A 251 6.91 6.75 26.78
CA LYS A 251 6.50 5.33 26.89
C LYS A 251 5.03 5.10 26.50
N SER A 252 4.44 5.99 25.68
CA SER A 252 3.00 6.01 25.40
C SER A 252 2.48 4.69 24.81
N PHE A 253 3.37 3.95 24.14
CA PHE A 253 3.06 2.65 23.54
C PHE A 253 2.50 1.62 24.53
N LEU A 254 2.91 1.63 25.80
CA LEU A 254 2.35 0.72 26.81
C LEU A 254 0.86 0.99 27.03
N ASN A 255 0.45 2.26 27.11
CA ASN A 255 -0.95 2.63 27.25
C ASN A 255 -1.76 2.26 26.01
N GLU A 256 -1.17 2.43 24.83
CA GLU A 256 -1.82 2.09 23.55
C GLU A 256 -2.03 0.57 23.41
N LEU A 257 -1.04 -0.25 23.80
CA LEU A 257 -1.18 -1.70 23.87
C LEU A 257 -2.30 -2.12 24.83
N ALA A 258 -2.40 -1.50 26.00
CA ALA A 258 -3.45 -1.82 26.96
C ALA A 258 -4.85 -1.42 26.48
N GLN A 259 -4.96 -0.30 25.75
CA GLN A 259 -6.24 0.20 25.22
C GLN A 259 -6.69 -0.57 23.97
N THR A 260 -5.75 -0.98 23.13
CA THR A 260 -6.00 -1.73 21.89
C THR A 260 -5.10 -2.97 21.85
N PRO A 261 -5.44 -4.03 22.62
CA PRO A 261 -4.64 -5.25 22.68
C PRO A 261 -4.59 -5.93 21.31
N PRO A 262 -3.40 -6.18 20.73
CA PRO A 262 -3.29 -6.88 19.45
C PRO A 262 -3.48 -8.39 19.64
N ASP A 263 -3.86 -9.10 18.58
CA ASP A 263 -3.82 -10.56 18.56
C ASP A 263 -2.37 -11.06 18.66
N ILE A 264 -1.43 -10.32 18.08
CA ILE A 264 -0.02 -10.68 17.96
C ILE A 264 0.87 -9.47 18.30
N LEU A 265 1.83 -9.67 19.19
CA LEU A 265 2.92 -8.73 19.44
C LEU A 265 4.22 -9.34 18.92
N ILE A 266 4.80 -8.72 17.89
CA ILE A 266 6.05 -9.19 17.28
C ILE A 266 7.20 -8.31 17.76
N LEU A 267 8.27 -8.95 18.23
CA LEU A 267 9.47 -8.28 18.68
C LEU A 267 10.68 -8.60 17.80
N ASP A 268 11.54 -7.61 17.58
CA ASP A 268 12.94 -7.83 17.20
C ASP A 268 13.87 -7.02 18.11
N LEU A 269 15.04 -7.59 18.42
CA LEU A 269 15.99 -7.02 19.39
C LEU A 269 17.11 -6.21 18.71
N PHE A 270 16.85 -5.68 17.50
CA PHE A 270 17.85 -4.89 16.78
C PHE A 270 18.25 -3.64 17.56
N ALA A 271 17.27 -2.92 18.11
CA ALA A 271 17.51 -1.67 18.83
C ALA A 271 18.35 -1.91 20.11
N ASP A 272 18.01 -2.94 20.89
CA ASP A 272 18.78 -3.35 22.07
C ASP A 272 20.21 -3.76 21.71
N THR A 273 20.38 -4.51 20.61
CA THR A 273 21.70 -4.93 20.12
C THR A 273 22.54 -3.74 19.62
N ARG A 274 21.91 -2.72 19.03
CA ARG A 274 22.61 -1.66 18.29
C ARG A 274 22.88 -0.39 19.09
N PHE A 275 21.93 0.04 19.92
CA PHE A 275 21.91 1.39 20.49
C PHE A 275 22.24 1.42 21.98
N GLY A 276 21.74 0.45 22.74
CA GLY A 276 21.75 0.52 24.20
C GLY A 276 20.88 1.67 24.73
N VAL A 277 21.19 2.14 25.93
CA VAL A 277 20.43 3.18 26.64
C VAL A 277 21.32 4.29 27.20
N ILE A 278 20.71 5.45 27.44
CA ILE A 278 21.28 6.63 28.05
C ILE A 278 20.41 7.07 29.23
N GLU A 279 21.05 7.43 30.34
CA GLU A 279 20.34 7.90 31.53
C GLU A 279 19.85 9.34 31.29
N VAL A 280 18.56 9.60 31.52
CA VAL A 280 17.95 10.93 31.39
C VAL A 280 16.94 11.13 32.51
N GLY A 281 17.16 12.15 33.34
CA GLY A 281 16.23 12.49 34.43
C GLY A 281 16.03 11.38 35.47
N GLY A 282 17.02 10.50 35.68
CA GLY A 282 16.91 9.35 36.59
C GLY A 282 16.18 8.13 36.01
N SER A 283 15.86 8.15 34.71
CA SER A 283 15.30 7.03 33.97
C SER A 283 16.17 6.68 32.74
N TRP A 284 15.76 5.70 31.95
CA TRP A 284 16.42 5.27 30.72
C TRP A 284 15.66 5.70 29.47
N ALA A 285 16.42 6.23 28.51
CA ALA A 285 16.00 6.40 27.12
C ALA A 285 16.86 5.54 26.19
N THR A 286 16.34 5.18 25.03
CA THR A 286 17.15 4.49 24.01
C THR A 286 18.22 5.43 23.48
N ASN A 287 19.49 5.03 23.53
CA ASN A 287 20.60 5.83 22.99
C ASN A 287 20.68 5.71 21.46
N ASN A 288 19.58 6.07 20.76
CA ASN A 288 19.48 5.95 19.31
C ASN A 288 20.37 7.01 18.63
N GLU A 289 21.61 6.62 18.35
CA GLU A 289 22.65 7.47 17.76
C GLU A 289 22.31 8.00 16.36
N TRP A 290 21.27 7.47 15.70
CA TRP A 290 20.80 7.98 14.42
C TRP A 290 19.86 9.18 14.57
N LYS A 291 19.22 9.34 15.73
CA LYS A 291 18.19 10.35 15.97
C LYS A 291 18.57 11.34 17.06
N LEU A 292 18.90 10.84 18.25
CA LEU A 292 19.14 11.69 19.42
C LEU A 292 20.16 12.80 19.17
N PRO A 293 21.31 12.57 18.48
CA PRO A 293 22.28 13.64 18.23
C PRO A 293 21.76 14.84 17.42
N ASN A 294 20.67 14.67 16.68
CA ASN A 294 20.06 15.72 15.87
C ASN A 294 19.07 16.58 16.67
N ALA A 295 18.76 16.21 17.92
CA ALA A 295 17.88 16.95 18.79
C ALA A 295 18.63 18.13 19.45
N VAL A 296 18.01 19.31 19.52
CA VAL A 296 18.59 20.51 20.15
C VAL A 296 18.99 20.24 21.61
N GLY A 297 18.17 19.47 22.33
CA GLY A 297 18.44 19.12 23.72
C GLY A 297 19.59 18.12 23.93
N TYR A 298 20.12 17.49 22.87
CA TYR A 298 21.15 16.45 22.98
C TYR A 298 22.44 16.93 23.66
N GLU A 299 22.79 18.21 23.52
CA GLU A 299 23.96 18.79 24.17
C GLU A 299 23.95 18.56 25.69
N SER A 300 22.76 18.63 26.30
CA SER A 300 22.59 18.40 27.74
C SER A 300 22.81 16.94 28.18
N LEU A 301 22.86 16.00 27.24
CA LEU A 301 23.04 14.57 27.50
C LEU A 301 24.46 14.06 27.21
N LYS A 302 25.39 14.92 26.79
CA LYS A 302 26.73 14.47 26.37
C LYS A 302 27.48 13.71 27.47
N ASP A 303 27.39 14.19 28.70
CA ASP A 303 28.09 13.61 29.85
C ASP A 303 27.25 12.56 30.59
N ASN A 304 26.02 12.29 30.12
CA ASN A 304 25.15 11.31 30.78
C ASN A 304 25.69 9.88 30.60
N ARG A 305 25.42 9.06 31.61
CA ARG A 305 25.80 7.66 31.61
C ARG A 305 25.13 6.92 30.45
N ARG A 306 25.91 6.08 29.76
CA ARG A 306 25.47 5.21 28.67
C ARG A 306 25.78 3.77 29.02
N VAL A 307 24.84 2.89 28.72
CA VAL A 307 24.97 1.45 28.92
C VAL A 307 24.57 0.75 27.62
N SER A 308 25.49 -0.03 27.06
CA SER A 308 25.23 -0.76 25.81
C SER A 308 26.04 -2.04 25.76
N GLY A 309 25.65 -2.95 24.87
CA GLY A 309 26.46 -4.13 24.59
C GLY A 309 27.86 -3.84 24.04
N SER A 310 28.10 -2.61 23.53
CA SER A 310 29.41 -2.24 23.00
C SER A 310 30.36 -1.64 24.03
N VAL A 311 29.84 -1.15 25.16
CA VAL A 311 30.59 -0.43 26.21
C VAL A 311 30.61 -1.22 27.52
N ASN A 312 29.46 -1.70 27.98
CA ASN A 312 29.25 -2.38 29.27
C ASN A 312 28.27 -3.54 29.06
N GLU A 313 28.76 -4.59 28.40
CA GLU A 313 27.93 -5.73 27.93
C GLU A 313 27.17 -6.42 29.07
N ASP A 314 27.86 -6.79 30.15
CA ASP A 314 27.26 -7.49 31.28
C ASP A 314 26.16 -6.67 31.96
N GLU A 315 26.42 -5.37 32.16
CA GLU A 315 25.45 -4.45 32.76
C GLU A 315 24.22 -4.28 31.86
N PHE A 316 24.42 -4.14 30.54
CA PHE A 316 23.33 -4.02 29.60
C PHE A 316 22.47 -5.29 29.56
N ILE A 317 23.09 -6.48 29.60
CA ILE A 317 22.35 -7.75 29.64
C ILE A 317 21.51 -7.86 30.91
N ILE A 318 22.00 -7.36 32.06
CA ILE A 318 21.22 -7.32 33.31
C ILE A 318 20.00 -6.41 33.14
N LEU A 319 20.20 -5.16 32.71
CA LEU A 319 19.12 -4.20 32.48
C LEU A 319 18.09 -4.73 31.47
N PHE A 320 18.55 -5.35 30.39
CA PHE A 320 17.70 -5.97 29.38
C PHE A 320 16.86 -7.10 29.96
N THR A 321 17.48 -7.96 30.78
CA THR A 321 16.78 -9.08 31.43
C THR A 321 15.71 -8.57 32.39
N GLU A 322 16.01 -7.54 33.19
CA GLU A 322 15.03 -6.88 34.07
C GLU A 322 13.89 -6.25 33.27
N GLY A 323 14.20 -5.57 32.16
CA GLY A 323 13.20 -5.03 31.23
C GLY A 323 12.29 -6.12 30.65
N CYS A 324 12.85 -7.27 30.27
CA CYS A 324 12.07 -8.42 29.81
C CYS A 324 11.11 -8.94 30.89
N VAL A 325 11.55 -9.03 32.15
CA VAL A 325 10.69 -9.47 33.26
C VAL A 325 9.53 -8.49 33.46
N LYS A 326 9.82 -7.18 33.53
CA LYS A 326 8.78 -6.14 33.65
C LYS A 326 7.80 -6.16 32.48
N LEU A 327 8.30 -6.32 31.25
CA LEU A 327 7.45 -6.42 30.06
C LEU A 327 6.55 -7.66 30.12
N LYS A 328 7.06 -8.80 30.62
CA LYS A 328 6.26 -10.01 30.82
C LYS A 328 5.15 -9.80 31.83
N GLU A 329 5.43 -9.13 32.94
CA GLU A 329 4.44 -8.76 33.95
C GLU A 329 3.36 -7.85 33.34
N PHE A 330 3.77 -6.79 32.64
CA PHE A 330 2.85 -5.90 31.93
C PHE A 330 1.95 -6.66 30.95
N ILE A 331 2.51 -7.56 30.13
CA ILE A 331 1.76 -8.36 29.16
C ILE A 331 0.75 -9.27 29.84
N ALA A 332 1.15 -9.96 30.91
CA ALA A 332 0.27 -10.83 31.67
C ALA A 332 -0.89 -10.08 32.33
N GLU A 333 -0.68 -8.84 32.75
CA GLU A 333 -1.69 -8.00 33.39
C GLU A 333 -2.64 -7.33 32.40
N ASN A 334 -2.11 -6.79 31.29
CA ASN A 334 -2.85 -5.87 30.43
C ASN A 334 -3.31 -6.50 29.11
N ILE A 335 -2.54 -7.45 28.56
CA ILE A 335 -2.82 -8.06 27.25
C ILE A 335 -2.63 -9.60 27.28
N PRO A 336 -3.26 -10.34 28.22
CA PRO A 336 -2.96 -11.75 28.48
C PRO A 336 -3.27 -12.72 27.33
N ASN A 337 -4.11 -12.30 26.38
CA ASN A 337 -4.50 -13.11 25.23
C ASN A 337 -3.64 -12.84 23.98
N THR A 338 -2.73 -11.87 24.05
CA THR A 338 -1.84 -11.53 22.93
C THR A 338 -0.76 -12.59 22.78
N ARG A 339 -0.60 -13.09 21.55
CA ARG A 339 0.46 -14.03 21.21
C ARG A 339 1.78 -13.30 20.98
N ILE A 340 2.81 -13.72 21.71
CA ILE A 340 4.15 -13.12 21.62
C ILE A 340 4.98 -13.86 20.59
N CYS A 341 5.51 -13.12 19.62
CA CYS A 341 6.37 -13.63 18.57
C CYS A 341 7.74 -12.93 18.61
N LEU A 342 8.81 -13.67 18.39
CA LEU A 342 10.16 -13.16 18.20
C LEU A 342 10.57 -13.31 16.73
N ASN A 343 10.83 -12.21 16.05
CA ASN A 343 11.49 -12.20 14.75
C ASN A 343 13.01 -12.31 14.94
N SER A 344 13.51 -13.55 14.96
CA SER A 344 14.93 -13.86 15.22
C SER A 344 15.77 -13.62 13.95
N ALA A 345 15.88 -12.36 13.57
CA ALA A 345 16.67 -11.91 12.43
C ALA A 345 18.14 -11.66 12.82
N ARG A 346 19.04 -11.62 11.84
CA ARG A 346 20.48 -11.39 12.08
C ARG A 346 21.09 -10.49 11.02
N ASN A 347 22.10 -9.73 11.42
CA ASN A 347 22.90 -8.98 10.47
C ASN A 347 23.56 -9.94 9.47
N THR A 348 23.47 -9.63 8.17
CA THR A 348 24.22 -10.33 7.13
C THR A 348 25.48 -9.55 6.76
N TYR A 349 26.56 -10.26 6.46
CA TYR A 349 27.82 -9.66 6.04
C TYR A 349 27.96 -9.59 4.51
N ILE A 350 27.00 -10.13 3.75
CA ILE A 350 27.01 -10.16 2.28
C ILE A 350 25.84 -9.33 1.76
N HIS A 351 26.09 -8.50 0.74
CA HIS A 351 25.05 -7.78 0.01
C HIS A 351 25.19 -7.90 -1.53
N ARG A 352 24.07 -7.83 -2.25
CA ARG A 352 23.98 -8.00 -3.73
C ARG A 352 23.64 -6.69 -4.46
N GLY A 353 24.15 -6.49 -5.69
CA GLY A 353 23.76 -5.38 -6.58
C GLY A 353 24.58 -5.33 -7.90
N VAL A 354 24.07 -4.65 -8.95
CA VAL A 354 24.61 -4.71 -10.34
C VAL A 354 26.05 -4.14 -10.44
N ASN A 355 26.43 -3.24 -9.54
CA ASN A 355 27.76 -2.62 -9.50
C ASN A 355 28.69 -3.22 -8.43
N THR A 356 28.22 -4.19 -7.64
CA THR A 356 29.00 -4.87 -6.61
C THR A 356 28.54 -6.31 -6.53
N GLU A 357 29.19 -7.20 -7.27
CA GLU A 357 29.12 -8.62 -6.99
C GLU A 357 29.52 -8.84 -5.52
N GLY A 358 28.54 -9.11 -4.66
CA GLY A 358 28.75 -9.56 -3.28
C GLY A 358 29.60 -8.63 -2.40
N GLY A 359 29.25 -7.34 -2.29
CA GLY A 359 29.93 -6.45 -1.36
C GLY A 359 29.79 -6.92 0.09
N LYS A 360 30.75 -6.56 0.94
CA LYS A 360 30.87 -7.09 2.31
C LYS A 360 30.83 -5.98 3.34
N PHE A 361 30.01 -6.17 4.37
CA PHE A 361 30.11 -5.41 5.61
C PHE A 361 31.28 -5.94 6.48
N SER A 362 31.68 -5.17 7.49
CA SER A 362 32.73 -5.58 8.43
C SER A 362 32.37 -6.89 9.12
N ARG A 363 33.00 -8.00 8.70
CA ARG A 363 32.70 -9.34 9.24
C ARG A 363 32.87 -9.41 10.76
N GLY A 364 33.89 -8.74 11.31
CA GLY A 364 34.14 -8.71 12.74
C GLY A 364 33.04 -7.99 13.53
N GLU A 365 32.57 -6.85 13.01
CA GLU A 365 31.47 -6.09 13.62
C GLU A 365 30.16 -6.88 13.56
N ILE A 366 29.85 -7.49 12.41
CA ILE A 366 28.65 -8.30 12.21
C ILE A 366 28.63 -9.51 13.15
N ILE A 367 29.77 -10.22 13.29
CA ILE A 367 29.89 -11.34 14.23
C ILE A 367 29.67 -10.88 15.67
N ARG A 368 30.27 -9.74 16.06
CA ARG A 368 30.09 -9.18 17.41
C ARG A 368 28.64 -8.82 17.70
N LEU A 369 27.99 -8.09 16.79
CA LEU A 369 26.58 -7.69 16.93
C LEU A 369 25.66 -8.91 16.99
N ASN A 370 25.84 -9.88 16.10
CA ASN A 370 25.02 -11.08 16.10
C ASN A 370 25.25 -11.95 17.35
N LYS A 371 26.47 -12.01 17.89
CA LYS A 371 26.72 -12.71 19.16
C LYS A 371 25.94 -12.09 20.32
N LEU A 372 25.91 -10.76 20.40
CA LEU A 372 25.08 -10.08 21.40
C LEU A 372 23.60 -10.34 21.14
N TRP A 373 23.15 -10.24 19.89
CA TRP A 373 21.77 -10.53 19.52
C TRP A 373 21.35 -11.96 19.92
N ASP A 374 22.21 -12.96 19.71
CA ASP A 374 21.97 -14.34 20.16
C ASP A 374 21.76 -14.41 21.68
N ILE A 375 22.60 -13.73 22.47
CA ILE A 375 22.47 -13.69 23.93
C ILE A 375 21.13 -13.03 24.34
N LEU A 376 20.75 -11.93 23.70
CA LEU A 376 19.51 -11.22 24.02
C LEU A 376 18.28 -12.04 23.60
N ASP A 377 18.33 -12.71 22.45
CA ASP A 377 17.28 -13.64 21.99
C ASP A 377 17.13 -14.79 23.01
N ASP A 378 18.22 -15.38 23.49
CA ASP A 378 18.19 -16.45 24.51
C ASP A 378 17.53 -15.96 25.81
N LYS A 379 17.88 -14.75 26.28
CA LYS A 379 17.25 -14.13 27.45
C LYS A 379 15.76 -13.90 27.24
N PHE A 380 15.38 -13.36 26.08
CA PHE A 380 13.99 -13.13 25.73
C PHE A 380 13.20 -14.45 25.65
N VAL A 381 13.74 -15.47 24.96
CA VAL A 381 13.11 -16.79 24.82
C VAL A 381 12.95 -17.47 26.18
N SER A 382 13.97 -17.45 27.03
CA SER A 382 13.88 -18.03 28.38
C SER A 382 12.86 -17.31 29.28
N THR A 383 12.58 -16.03 29.01
CA THR A 383 11.62 -15.24 29.78
C THR A 383 10.19 -15.45 29.27
N PHE A 384 9.96 -15.35 27.96
CA PHE A 384 8.62 -15.30 27.37
C PHE A 384 8.11 -16.64 26.82
N ASN A 385 9.00 -17.58 26.49
CA ASN A 385 8.68 -18.75 25.66
C ASN A 385 7.85 -18.37 24.40
N PRO A 386 8.33 -17.41 23.58
CA PRO A 386 7.56 -16.87 22.47
C PRO A 386 7.52 -17.86 21.29
N VAL A 387 6.64 -17.58 20.34
CA VAL A 387 6.74 -18.16 18.99
C VAL A 387 7.95 -17.56 18.29
N VAL A 388 8.94 -18.37 17.93
CA VAL A 388 10.11 -17.90 17.18
C VAL A 388 9.84 -18.01 15.67
N LEU A 389 9.95 -16.88 14.97
CA LEU A 389 9.81 -16.81 13.52
C LEU A 389 11.17 -17.05 12.86
N ASP A 390 11.25 -18.11 12.07
CA ASP A 390 12.38 -18.34 11.17
C ASP A 390 12.18 -17.55 9.86
N SER A 391 12.67 -16.31 9.85
CA SER A 391 12.64 -15.40 8.70
C SER A 391 13.96 -15.39 7.92
N MET A 392 15.01 -16.04 8.46
CA MET A 392 16.40 -15.98 7.97
C MET A 392 16.94 -17.37 7.57
N PRO A 393 16.36 -18.04 6.55
CA PRO A 393 16.95 -19.29 6.08
C PRO A 393 18.36 -19.09 5.53
N LEU A 394 19.10 -20.18 5.37
CA LEU A 394 20.48 -20.14 4.90
C LEU A 394 20.60 -19.31 3.60
N GLY A 395 21.55 -18.38 3.60
CA GLY A 395 21.92 -17.60 2.42
C GLY A 395 21.09 -16.33 2.17
N ILE A 396 20.31 -15.84 3.14
CA ILE A 396 19.75 -14.48 3.06
C ILE A 396 20.89 -13.43 3.01
N GLN A 397 20.77 -12.52 2.05
CA GLN A 397 21.70 -11.43 1.80
C GLN A 397 21.02 -10.08 1.94
N ALA A 398 21.80 -9.03 2.10
CA ALA A 398 21.31 -7.66 2.03
C ALA A 398 21.19 -7.21 0.57
N ASP A 399 20.27 -6.30 0.29
CA ASP A 399 20.05 -5.74 -1.04
C ASP A 399 20.62 -4.32 -1.12
N SER A 400 21.58 -4.09 -2.03
CA SER A 400 22.14 -2.75 -2.23
C SER A 400 21.16 -1.74 -2.81
N TYR A 401 20.06 -2.21 -3.43
CA TYR A 401 18.98 -1.36 -3.94
C TYR A 401 17.80 -1.26 -2.97
N HIS A 402 17.96 -1.72 -1.73
CA HIS A 402 16.93 -1.54 -0.73
C HIS A 402 16.55 -0.05 -0.62
N GLN A 403 15.27 0.26 -0.42
CA GLN A 403 14.78 1.64 -0.42
C GLN A 403 15.42 2.52 0.68
N TRP A 404 15.94 1.89 1.73
CA TRP A 404 16.67 2.54 2.83
C TRP A 404 18.19 2.59 2.61
N GLY A 405 18.65 2.24 1.41
CA GLY A 405 20.06 2.11 1.07
C GLY A 405 20.69 0.81 1.58
N PRO A 406 22.00 0.62 1.35
CA PRO A 406 22.70 -0.58 1.78
C PRO A 406 22.81 -0.64 3.31
N GLY A 407 22.41 -1.76 3.91
CA GLY A 407 22.57 -2.01 5.34
C GLY A 407 22.56 -3.51 5.65
N PRO A 408 23.21 -3.97 6.74
CA PRO A 408 23.34 -5.39 7.07
C PRO A 408 22.03 -6.06 7.49
N VAL A 409 20.94 -5.30 7.59
CA VAL A 409 19.60 -5.78 7.90
C VAL A 409 18.56 -5.37 6.85
N HIS A 410 19.01 -4.84 5.71
CA HIS A 410 18.17 -4.45 4.59
C HIS A 410 18.15 -5.58 3.57
N TYR A 411 17.33 -6.59 3.84
CA TYR A 411 17.42 -7.89 3.18
C TYR A 411 16.85 -7.91 1.76
N GLU A 412 17.20 -8.96 1.01
CA GLU A 412 16.52 -9.35 -0.21
C GLU A 412 15.06 -9.79 0.01
N GLU A 413 14.24 -9.73 -1.05
CA GLU A 413 12.80 -10.05 -1.05
C GLU A 413 12.43 -11.38 -0.37
N ARG A 414 13.31 -12.39 -0.48
CA ARG A 414 13.11 -13.71 0.13
C ARG A 414 12.89 -13.63 1.64
N TYR A 415 13.58 -12.72 2.33
CA TYR A 415 13.40 -12.52 3.77
C TYR A 415 11.95 -12.19 4.12
N TYR A 416 11.37 -11.20 3.44
CA TYR A 416 10.01 -10.72 3.71
C TYR A 416 8.95 -11.79 3.39
N SER A 417 9.16 -12.55 2.32
CA SER A 417 8.30 -13.69 1.97
C SER A 417 8.34 -14.79 3.04
N ASN A 418 9.54 -15.11 3.56
CA ASN A 418 9.70 -16.12 4.60
C ASN A 418 9.13 -15.68 5.93
N PHE A 419 9.28 -14.40 6.31
CA PHE A 419 8.67 -13.86 7.51
C PHE A 419 7.16 -14.11 7.54
N HIS A 420 6.44 -13.74 6.47
CA HIS A 420 4.99 -13.94 6.42
C HIS A 420 4.61 -15.43 6.37
N ALA A 421 5.36 -16.27 5.66
CA ALA A 421 5.12 -17.71 5.65
C ALA A 421 5.31 -18.32 7.05
N SER A 422 6.39 -17.96 7.73
CA SER A 422 6.71 -18.40 9.10
C SER A 422 5.64 -17.96 10.09
N LEU A 423 5.21 -16.69 10.01
CA LEU A 423 4.16 -16.16 10.86
C LEU A 423 2.83 -16.92 10.63
N ARG A 424 2.36 -17.05 9.39
CA ARG A 424 1.11 -17.79 9.10
C ARG A 424 1.15 -19.25 9.59
N LYS A 425 2.27 -19.93 9.37
CA LYS A 425 2.46 -21.31 9.82
C LYS A 425 2.27 -21.43 11.33
N GLN A 426 2.91 -20.56 12.09
CA GLN A 426 2.83 -20.58 13.55
C GLN A 426 1.45 -20.20 14.10
N LEU A 427 0.66 -19.50 13.29
CA LEU A 427 -0.73 -19.18 13.60
C LEU A 427 -1.73 -20.25 13.12
N GLY A 428 -1.26 -21.29 12.43
CA GLY A 428 -2.12 -22.36 11.88
C GLY A 428 -2.95 -21.92 10.67
N MET A 429 -2.52 -20.88 9.95
CA MET A 429 -3.26 -20.29 8.82
C MET A 429 -2.94 -20.92 7.45
N ASP A 430 -2.04 -21.90 7.38
CA ASP A 430 -1.58 -22.50 6.12
C ASP A 430 -2.60 -23.46 5.47
N ALA A 431 -3.77 -23.71 6.09
CA ALA A 431 -4.75 -24.69 5.61
C ALA A 431 -5.61 -24.24 4.40
N CYS A 432 -5.44 -23.04 3.84
CA CYS A 432 -6.41 -22.47 2.89
C CYS A 432 -5.88 -21.95 1.54
N PHE A 433 -4.61 -22.15 1.17
CA PHE A 433 -4.14 -21.72 -0.17
C PHE A 433 -3.21 -22.77 -0.80
N GLU A 434 -3.78 -23.80 -1.42
CA GLU A 434 -3.12 -24.45 -2.55
C GLU A 434 -3.12 -23.45 -3.72
N LEU A 435 -1.94 -22.89 -4.00
CA LEU A 435 -1.69 -22.09 -5.18
C LEU A 435 -1.86 -22.98 -6.41
N GLY A 436 -3.00 -22.84 -7.10
CA GLY A 436 -3.18 -23.34 -8.46
C GLY A 436 -2.20 -22.63 -9.39
N HIS A 437 -1.35 -23.43 -10.03
CA HIS A 437 -0.38 -23.04 -11.06
C HIS A 437 -0.99 -22.31 -12.25
#